data_AF-A0A087TUR2-F1
#
_entry.id   AF-A0A087TUR2-F1
#
_cell.length_a   1.000
_cell.length_b   1.000
_cell.length_c   1.000
_cell.angle_alpha   90.00
_cell.angle_beta   90.00
_cell.angle_gamma   90.00
#
_symmetry.space_group_name_H-M   'P 1'
#
loop_
_entity.id
_entity.type
_entity.pdbx_description
1 polymer ?
#
loop_
_entity_poly.entity_id
_entity_poly.type
_entity_poly.pdbx_seq_one_letter_code
_entity_poly.pdbx_strand_id
1 'polypeptide(L)'
;MAVVQLRWRWLFFILFVLSKSSVKAFVLEGSPNSYAQFKRWYAGVTDSLSFDFRTTEPNGLLLYLDDGGISDFIELKLVDGTLRLRFNLGGGALLIHAGRNLHDDQWHHVELIRNVEDTLLRVDDDTQSKVTKGNDYLFGNFSGNSFVYIGGIPSWYSAKLTQMSLPSVFFEPHFRGSIRNVVYASEEGSHQHQDMIEFKGIRSNDLDACKHHDPCQHGGECISTDSGAICNCNTGDYDGNFCEK
;
A
#
# COMPACT_ATOMS: atom_id res chain seq x y z
N MET A 1 -42.17 40.74 -49.00
CA MET A 1 -40.71 40.51 -49.00
C MET A 1 -40.27 40.35 -47.55
N ALA A 2 -40.16 39.12 -47.06
CA ALA A 2 -39.70 38.81 -45.70
C ALA A 2 -38.28 38.27 -45.80
N VAL A 3 -37.32 38.99 -45.24
CA VAL A 3 -35.90 38.60 -45.19
C VAL A 3 -35.71 37.71 -43.96
N VAL A 4 -35.52 36.41 -44.17
CA VAL A 4 -35.19 35.45 -43.13
C VAL A 4 -33.72 35.62 -42.77
N GLN A 5 -33.43 36.09 -41.55
CA GLN A 5 -32.07 36.11 -41.02
C GLN A 5 -31.65 34.72 -40.54
N LEU A 6 -30.67 34.14 -41.20
CA LEU A 6 -30.00 32.89 -40.80
C LEU A 6 -29.08 33.18 -39.60
N ARG A 7 -29.45 32.72 -38.40
CA ARG A 7 -28.56 32.75 -37.22
C ARG A 7 -27.59 31.57 -37.31
N TRP A 8 -26.32 31.86 -37.55
CA TRP A 8 -25.22 30.89 -37.51
C TRP A 8 -24.89 30.56 -36.05
N ARG A 9 -25.29 29.37 -35.57
CA ARG A 9 -24.91 28.87 -34.24
C ARG A 9 -23.57 28.14 -34.37
N TRP A 10 -22.53 28.74 -33.82
CA TRP A 10 -21.23 28.11 -33.61
C TRP A 10 -21.39 27.02 -32.55
N LEU A 11 -21.34 25.75 -32.96
CA LEU A 11 -21.23 24.61 -32.07
C LEU A 11 -19.78 24.54 -31.58
N PHE A 12 -19.51 25.09 -30.39
CA PHE A 12 -18.30 24.76 -29.64
C PHE A 12 -18.43 23.32 -29.15
N PHE A 13 -17.88 22.37 -29.91
CA PHE A 13 -17.59 21.03 -29.40
C PHE A 13 -16.47 21.17 -28.37
N ILE A 14 -16.83 21.27 -27.10
CA ILE A 14 -15.90 21.03 -25.99
C ILE A 14 -15.58 19.55 -26.04
N LEU A 15 -14.45 19.20 -26.66
CA LEU A 15 -13.79 17.91 -26.48
C LEU A 15 -13.40 17.84 -25.00
N PHE A 16 -14.27 17.26 -24.19
CA PHE A 16 -13.91 16.78 -22.86
C PHE A 16 -12.92 15.64 -23.09
N VAL A 17 -11.64 16.00 -23.15
CA VAL A 17 -10.55 15.03 -23.04
C VAL A 17 -10.72 14.45 -21.65
N LEU A 18 -11.33 13.25 -21.56
CA LEU A 18 -11.22 12.40 -20.40
C LEU A 18 -9.72 12.16 -20.21
N SER A 19 -9.07 12.95 -19.37
CA SER A 19 -7.75 12.58 -18.88
C SER A 19 -7.97 11.26 -18.17
N LYS A 20 -7.55 10.17 -18.80
CA LYS A 20 -7.37 8.91 -18.09
C LYS A 20 -6.34 9.23 -17.03
N SER A 21 -6.79 9.50 -15.81
CA SER A 21 -5.92 9.51 -14.63
C SER A 21 -5.36 8.10 -14.55
N SER A 22 -4.20 7.89 -15.19
CA SER A 22 -3.46 6.67 -15.04
C SER A 22 -3.06 6.64 -13.58
N VAL A 23 -3.73 5.84 -12.76
CA VAL A 23 -3.30 5.64 -11.38
C VAL A 23 -1.89 5.08 -11.46
N LYS A 24 -0.92 5.90 -11.03
CA LYS A 24 0.49 5.58 -11.13
C LYS A 24 0.79 4.49 -10.11
N ALA A 25 1.23 3.34 -10.59
CA ALA A 25 1.72 2.29 -9.72
C ALA A 25 3.06 2.69 -9.12
N PHE A 26 3.34 2.19 -7.92
CA PHE A 26 4.66 2.24 -7.31
C PHE A 26 5.24 0.84 -7.21
N VAL A 27 6.56 0.71 -7.29
CA VAL A 27 7.24 -0.58 -7.30
C VAL A 27 8.06 -0.73 -6.03
N LEU A 28 7.73 -1.72 -5.21
CA LEU A 28 8.52 -2.10 -4.04
C LEU A 28 9.65 -3.03 -4.48
N GLU A 29 10.86 -2.78 -3.97
CA GLU A 29 12.05 -3.56 -4.34
C GLU A 29 12.17 -4.90 -3.62
N GLY A 30 11.44 -5.08 -2.51
CA GLY A 30 11.58 -6.24 -1.63
C GLY A 30 12.87 -6.27 -0.81
N SER A 31 13.60 -5.16 -0.71
CA SER A 31 14.74 -5.04 0.21
C SER A 31 14.26 -5.07 1.67
N PRO A 32 15.12 -5.40 2.66
CA PRO A 32 14.74 -5.42 4.09
C PRO A 32 14.27 -4.09 4.68
N ASN A 33 14.34 -3.00 3.90
CA ASN A 33 13.85 -1.69 4.29
C ASN A 33 12.69 -1.22 3.40
N SER A 34 12.22 -2.03 2.45
CA SER A 34 11.19 -1.66 1.48
C SER A 34 9.81 -1.70 2.12
N TYR A 35 9.09 -0.57 2.11
CA TYR A 35 7.69 -0.49 2.57
C TYR A 35 7.03 0.80 2.06
N ALA A 36 5.70 0.78 2.00
CA ALA A 36 4.85 1.95 1.85
C ALA A 36 3.95 2.10 3.08
N GLN A 37 3.89 3.29 3.66
CA GLN A 37 3.04 3.62 4.79
C GLN A 37 1.88 4.50 4.34
N PHE A 38 0.67 4.17 4.80
CA PHE A 38 -0.56 4.90 4.56
C PHE A 38 -1.20 5.33 5.88
N LYS A 39 -2.18 6.23 5.80
CA LYS A 39 -2.98 6.62 6.96
C LYS A 39 -3.64 5.40 7.60
N ARG A 40 -3.92 5.53 8.89
CA ARG A 40 -4.68 4.54 9.67
C ARG A 40 -5.99 4.24 8.96
N TRP A 41 -6.32 2.96 8.84
CA TRP A 41 -7.63 2.56 8.38
C TRP A 41 -8.59 2.59 9.57
N TYR A 42 -9.48 3.59 9.58
CA TYR A 42 -10.51 3.77 10.61
C TYR A 42 -11.68 2.82 10.36
N ALA A 43 -11.39 1.51 10.35
CA ALA A 43 -12.35 0.48 9.99
C ALA A 43 -13.50 0.39 10.99
N GLY A 44 -14.70 0.75 10.57
CA GLY A 44 -15.95 0.37 11.20
C GLY A 44 -16.21 -1.14 11.08
N VAL A 45 -17.43 -1.55 11.41
CA VAL A 45 -17.85 -2.96 11.31
C VAL A 45 -18.15 -3.38 9.87
N THR A 46 -18.40 -2.43 8.97
CA THR A 46 -18.77 -2.67 7.57
C THR A 46 -17.92 -1.82 6.61
N ASP A 47 -16.65 -2.18 6.43
CA ASP A 47 -15.71 -1.41 5.62
C ASP A 47 -14.85 -2.34 4.75
N SER A 48 -14.22 -1.79 3.71
CA SER A 48 -13.23 -2.54 2.92
C SER A 48 -11.92 -1.78 2.69
N LEU A 49 -10.87 -2.56 2.51
CA LEU A 49 -9.55 -2.11 2.10
C LEU A 49 -9.16 -2.90 0.84
N SER A 50 -8.87 -2.19 -0.25
CA SER A 50 -8.49 -2.81 -1.51
C SER A 50 -7.24 -2.18 -2.11
N PHE A 51 -6.55 -2.96 -2.94
CA PHE A 51 -5.45 -2.52 -3.78
C PHE A 51 -5.24 -3.53 -4.92
N ASP A 52 -4.48 -3.14 -5.94
CA ASP A 52 -4.01 -4.09 -6.95
C ASP A 52 -2.52 -4.37 -6.73
N PHE A 53 -2.09 -5.61 -6.94
CA PHE A 53 -0.69 -5.99 -6.93
C PHE A 53 -0.30 -6.77 -8.19
N ARG A 54 1.00 -6.73 -8.51
CA ARG A 54 1.63 -7.53 -9.57
C ARG A 54 3.03 -7.93 -9.15
N THR A 55 3.37 -9.21 -9.28
CA THR A 55 4.70 -9.73 -8.91
C THR A 55 5.05 -11.01 -9.67
N THR A 56 6.33 -11.36 -9.67
CA THR A 56 6.87 -12.68 -10.03
C THR A 56 7.35 -13.45 -8.80
N GLU A 57 7.40 -12.83 -7.63
CA GLU A 57 7.83 -13.48 -6.39
C GLU A 57 6.67 -14.28 -5.79
N PRO A 58 6.86 -15.56 -5.42
CA PRO A 58 5.79 -16.39 -4.87
C PRO A 58 5.50 -16.10 -3.38
N ASN A 59 6.37 -15.36 -2.70
CA ASN A 59 6.31 -15.10 -1.27
C ASN A 59 6.56 -13.61 -0.98
N GLY A 60 5.79 -13.02 -0.07
CA GLY A 60 6.01 -11.63 0.37
C GLY A 60 4.85 -11.03 1.17
N LEU A 61 5.17 -10.18 2.13
CA LEU A 61 4.21 -9.45 2.95
C LEU A 61 3.55 -8.34 2.14
N LEU A 62 2.22 -8.42 1.97
CA LEU A 62 1.46 -7.44 1.21
C LEU A 62 0.87 -6.34 2.11
N LEU A 63 0.28 -6.70 3.26
CA LEU A 63 -0.42 -5.77 4.14
C LEU A 63 -0.17 -6.12 5.61
N TYR A 64 0.06 -5.11 6.43
CA TYR A 64 -0.01 -5.23 7.88
C TYR A 64 -0.61 -3.99 8.54
N LEU A 65 -1.46 -4.23 9.54
CA LEU A 65 -1.95 -3.25 10.49
C LEU A 65 -2.38 -3.96 11.78
N ASP A 66 -2.36 -3.24 12.90
CA ASP A 66 -2.78 -3.72 14.22
C ASP A 66 -3.42 -2.60 15.06
N ASP A 67 -3.92 -2.97 16.23
CA ASP A 67 -4.53 -2.07 17.21
C ASP A 67 -3.54 -1.39 18.16
N GLY A 68 -2.25 -1.33 17.78
CA GLY A 68 -1.20 -0.77 18.64
C GLY A 68 -0.70 -1.74 19.71
N GLY A 69 -0.70 -3.03 19.43
CA GLY A 69 -0.07 -4.05 20.28
C GLY A 69 -0.96 -4.68 21.33
N ILE A 70 -2.28 -4.53 21.23
CA ILE A 70 -3.21 -5.04 22.24
C ILE A 70 -3.63 -6.47 21.90
N SER A 71 -4.28 -6.68 20.74
CA SER A 71 -4.79 -8.00 20.35
C SER A 71 -5.05 -8.11 18.84
N ASP A 72 -5.66 -7.09 18.26
CA ASP A 72 -6.20 -7.16 16.92
C ASP A 72 -5.14 -6.86 15.89
N PHE A 73 -5.16 -7.64 14.81
CA PHE A 73 -4.22 -7.47 13.70
C PHE A 73 -4.83 -8.01 12.41
N ILE A 74 -4.28 -7.53 11.30
CA ILE A 74 -4.56 -8.01 9.95
C ILE A 74 -3.21 -8.14 9.23
N GLU A 75 -2.88 -9.35 8.82
CA GLU A 75 -1.70 -9.70 8.00
C GLU A 75 -2.22 -10.30 6.70
N LEU A 76 -1.86 -9.71 5.56
CA LEU A 76 -2.03 -10.33 4.24
C LEU A 76 -0.66 -10.55 3.62
N LYS A 77 -0.42 -11.77 3.14
CA LYS A 77 0.82 -12.09 2.45
C LYS A 77 0.61 -13.13 1.36
N LEU A 78 1.57 -13.19 0.44
CA LEU A 78 1.67 -14.25 -0.54
C LEU A 78 2.48 -15.41 0.04
N VAL A 79 1.99 -16.63 -0.12
CA VAL A 79 2.70 -17.87 0.22
C VAL A 79 2.54 -18.84 -0.94
N ASP A 80 3.65 -19.19 -1.60
CA ASP A 80 3.68 -20.05 -2.78
C ASP A 80 2.63 -19.67 -3.84
N GLY A 81 2.49 -18.36 -4.10
CA GLY A 81 1.55 -17.82 -5.10
C GLY A 81 0.07 -17.83 -4.69
N THR A 82 -0.25 -18.09 -3.41
CA THR A 82 -1.61 -18.04 -2.85
C THR A 82 -1.69 -16.92 -1.81
N LEU A 83 -2.75 -16.11 -1.82
CA LEU A 83 -2.94 -15.12 -0.76
C LEU A 83 -3.32 -15.82 0.54
N ARG A 84 -2.69 -15.38 1.63
CA ARG A 84 -2.97 -15.83 2.99
C ARG A 84 -3.27 -14.62 3.86
N LEU A 85 -4.53 -14.49 4.25
CA LEU A 85 -4.99 -13.49 5.21
C LEU A 85 -5.08 -14.13 6.59
N ARG A 86 -4.31 -13.61 7.55
CA ARG A 86 -4.39 -13.95 8.97
C ARG A 86 -4.86 -12.72 9.73
N PHE A 87 -5.87 -12.88 10.58
CA PHE A 87 -6.41 -11.75 11.34
C PHE A 87 -6.91 -12.18 12.71
N ASN A 88 -6.99 -11.21 13.63
CA ASN A 88 -7.65 -11.34 14.93
C ASN A 88 -8.48 -10.08 15.19
N LEU A 89 -9.72 -10.28 15.66
CA LEU A 89 -10.71 -9.24 15.97
C LEU A 89 -11.35 -9.60 17.32
N GLY A 90 -10.53 -9.78 18.36
CA GLY A 90 -10.94 -10.24 19.71
C GLY A 90 -11.31 -11.73 19.87
N GLY A 91 -11.73 -12.42 18.81
CA GLY A 91 -12.18 -13.82 18.83
C GLY A 91 -11.10 -14.90 18.76
N GLY A 92 -9.83 -14.50 18.66
CA GLY A 92 -8.70 -15.37 18.35
C GLY A 92 -8.36 -15.38 16.86
N ALA A 93 -7.12 -15.77 16.54
CA ALA A 93 -6.60 -15.67 15.18
C ALA A 93 -7.27 -16.65 14.21
N LEU A 94 -7.73 -16.12 13.06
CA LEU A 94 -8.31 -16.86 11.95
C LEU A 94 -7.42 -16.75 10.70
N LEU A 95 -7.63 -17.68 9.76
CA LEU A 95 -6.85 -17.79 8.52
C LEU A 95 -7.78 -18.02 7.32
N ILE A 96 -7.55 -17.26 6.25
CA ILE A 96 -8.22 -17.38 4.95
C ILE A 96 -7.14 -17.52 3.88
N HIS A 97 -7.38 -18.42 2.92
CA HIS A 97 -6.56 -18.57 1.72
C HIS A 97 -7.42 -18.30 0.50
N ALA A 98 -6.91 -17.55 -0.49
CA ALA A 98 -7.63 -17.29 -1.73
C ALA A 98 -6.66 -17.15 -2.92
N GLY A 99 -7.15 -17.50 -4.11
CA GLY A 99 -6.40 -17.47 -5.36
C GLY A 99 -5.30 -18.53 -5.44
N ARG A 100 -4.61 -18.55 -6.58
CA ARG A 100 -3.48 -19.46 -6.87
C ARG A 100 -2.64 -18.88 -8.01
N ASN A 101 -1.34 -19.19 -8.02
CA ASN A 101 -0.40 -18.74 -9.04
C ASN A 101 -0.42 -17.21 -9.27
N LEU A 102 -0.65 -16.43 -8.22
CA LEU A 102 -0.79 -14.95 -8.30
C LEU A 102 0.57 -14.21 -8.46
N HIS A 103 1.60 -14.94 -8.91
CA HIS A 103 2.95 -14.44 -9.18
C HIS A 103 3.27 -14.57 -10.67
N ASP A 104 2.26 -14.37 -11.52
CA ASP A 104 2.29 -14.56 -12.97
C ASP A 104 2.62 -13.26 -13.75
N ASP A 105 3.11 -12.23 -13.05
CA ASP A 105 3.33 -10.88 -13.57
C ASP A 105 2.08 -10.21 -14.17
N GLN A 106 0.88 -10.62 -13.75
CA GLN A 106 -0.37 -9.92 -14.04
C GLN A 106 -0.85 -9.09 -12.85
N TRP A 107 -1.74 -8.14 -13.14
CA TRP A 107 -2.41 -7.35 -12.10
C TRP A 107 -3.54 -8.16 -11.49
N HIS A 108 -3.49 -8.36 -10.19
CA HIS A 108 -4.55 -8.96 -9.40
C HIS A 108 -5.18 -7.92 -8.48
N HIS A 109 -6.51 -7.89 -8.44
CA HIS A 109 -7.25 -7.03 -7.53
C HIS A 109 -7.52 -7.78 -6.24
N VAL A 110 -7.10 -7.23 -5.09
CA VAL A 110 -7.40 -7.77 -3.78
C VAL A 110 -8.28 -6.83 -2.98
N GLU A 111 -9.27 -7.39 -2.30
CA GLU A 111 -10.13 -6.68 -1.38
C GLU A 111 -10.33 -7.48 -0.09
N LEU A 112 -10.03 -6.83 1.03
CA LEU A 112 -10.41 -7.26 2.36
C LEU A 112 -11.73 -6.57 2.72
N ILE A 113 -12.78 -7.36 2.95
CA ILE A 113 -14.11 -6.85 3.28
C ILE A 113 -14.45 -7.27 4.70
N ARG A 114 -14.88 -6.33 5.52
CA ARG A 114 -15.46 -6.59 6.84
C ARG A 114 -16.96 -6.34 6.76
N ASN A 115 -17.73 -7.29 7.28
CA ASN A 115 -19.18 -7.19 7.37
C ASN A 115 -19.61 -7.79 8.72
N VAL A 116 -19.56 -6.95 9.75
CA VAL A 116 -19.83 -7.31 11.15
C VAL A 116 -18.91 -8.45 11.60
N GLU A 117 -19.43 -9.67 11.71
CA GLU A 117 -18.68 -10.85 12.15
C GLU A 117 -17.95 -11.55 11.00
N ASP A 118 -18.38 -11.32 9.76
CA ASP A 118 -17.76 -11.87 8.56
C ASP A 118 -16.56 -11.04 8.13
N THR A 119 -15.42 -11.71 7.96
CA THR A 119 -14.27 -11.18 7.23
C THR A 119 -14.12 -11.96 5.94
N LEU A 120 -14.08 -11.25 4.81
CA LEU A 120 -13.92 -11.82 3.48
C LEU A 120 -12.60 -11.37 2.87
N LEU A 121 -11.94 -12.30 2.18
CA LEU A 121 -10.84 -12.03 1.27
C LEU A 121 -11.33 -12.32 -0.15
N ARG A 122 -11.31 -11.29 -1.00
CA ARG A 122 -11.55 -11.43 -2.43
C ARG A 122 -10.26 -11.17 -3.18
N VAL A 123 -9.92 -12.04 -4.12
CA VAL A 123 -8.87 -11.83 -5.12
C VAL A 123 -9.39 -12.20 -6.49
N ASP A 124 -9.45 -11.22 -7.38
CA ASP A 124 -10.13 -11.32 -8.67
C ASP A 124 -11.56 -11.88 -8.49
N ASP A 125 -11.84 -13.07 -9.04
CA ASP A 125 -13.13 -13.75 -8.97
C ASP A 125 -13.23 -14.75 -7.78
N ASP A 126 -12.16 -14.97 -7.01
CA ASP A 126 -12.16 -15.90 -5.87
C ASP A 126 -12.46 -15.16 -4.56
N THR A 127 -13.53 -15.55 -3.88
CA THR A 127 -13.98 -14.96 -2.61
C THR A 127 -14.09 -16.02 -1.54
N GLN A 128 -13.42 -15.81 -0.42
CA GLN A 128 -13.38 -16.72 0.72
C GLN A 128 -13.68 -15.94 2.01
N SER A 129 -14.35 -16.56 2.98
CA SER A 129 -14.76 -15.87 4.21
C SER A 129 -14.58 -16.71 5.47
N LYS A 130 -14.48 -16.01 6.60
CA LYS A 130 -14.54 -16.59 7.95
C LYS A 130 -15.34 -15.70 8.89
N VAL A 131 -16.10 -16.35 9.76
CA VAL A 131 -16.84 -15.71 10.84
C VAL A 131 -15.95 -15.63 12.09
N THR A 132 -15.81 -14.42 12.62
CA THR A 132 -15.20 -14.16 13.92
C THR A 132 -16.17 -14.54 15.02
N LYS A 133 -15.72 -15.31 16.01
CA LYS A 133 -16.54 -15.60 17.19
C LYS A 133 -16.35 -14.48 18.20
N GLY A 134 -17.43 -13.95 18.74
CA GLY A 134 -17.36 -12.91 19.77
C GLY A 134 -18.61 -12.07 19.81
N ASN A 135 -18.56 -10.99 20.58
CA ASN A 135 -19.62 -9.99 20.64
C ASN A 135 -19.10 -8.58 20.33
N ASP A 136 -17.78 -8.44 20.11
CA ASP A 136 -17.14 -7.20 19.70
C ASP A 136 -16.41 -7.46 18.38
N TYR A 137 -16.70 -6.63 17.40
CA TYR A 137 -16.19 -6.71 16.04
C TYR A 137 -15.54 -5.39 15.63
N LEU A 138 -15.23 -4.50 16.57
CA LEU A 138 -14.42 -3.32 16.26
C LEU A 138 -12.96 -3.73 16.08
N PHE A 139 -12.23 -3.02 15.22
CA PHE A 139 -10.79 -3.21 15.07
C PHE A 139 -10.07 -2.24 16.01
N GLY A 140 -9.67 -2.75 17.18
CA GLY A 140 -8.98 -1.95 18.19
C GLY A 140 -9.74 -0.70 18.62
N ASN A 141 -9.01 0.40 18.80
CA ASN A 141 -9.59 1.72 18.97
C ASN A 141 -8.89 2.70 18.00
N PHE A 142 -9.66 3.55 17.33
CA PHE A 142 -9.17 4.45 16.27
C PHE A 142 -7.94 5.29 16.66
N SER A 143 -7.79 5.62 17.94
CA SER A 143 -6.66 6.38 18.47
C SER A 143 -5.38 5.56 18.62
N GLY A 144 -5.50 4.26 18.88
CA GLY A 144 -4.41 3.32 19.14
C GLY A 144 -3.96 2.53 17.90
N ASN A 145 -4.82 2.41 16.89
CA ASN A 145 -4.50 1.66 15.67
C ASN A 145 -3.20 2.15 15.02
N SER A 146 -2.40 1.21 14.50
CA SER A 146 -1.20 1.54 13.76
C SER A 146 -1.53 2.09 12.37
N PHE A 147 -0.51 2.62 11.71
CA PHE A 147 -0.58 2.93 10.29
C PHE A 147 -0.76 1.65 9.47
N VAL A 148 -1.24 1.81 8.24
CA VAL A 148 -1.30 0.69 7.30
C VAL A 148 0.04 0.59 6.57
N TYR A 149 0.67 -0.57 6.66
CA TYR A 149 1.91 -0.88 5.98
C TYR A 149 1.66 -1.82 4.81
N ILE A 150 2.16 -1.46 3.64
CA ILE A 150 2.14 -2.29 2.44
C ILE A 150 3.56 -2.64 2.04
N GLY A 151 3.78 -3.93 1.77
CA GLY A 151 5.02 -4.42 1.19
C GLY A 151 6.15 -4.77 2.16
N GLY A 152 6.04 -4.40 3.42
CA GLY A 152 7.08 -4.64 4.41
C GLY A 152 6.83 -3.86 5.69
N ILE A 153 7.61 -4.18 6.73
CA ILE A 153 7.58 -3.46 8.01
C ILE A 153 8.84 -2.60 8.12
N PRO A 154 8.75 -1.34 8.60
CA PRO A 154 9.93 -0.52 8.82
C PRO A 154 10.94 -1.19 9.77
N SER A 155 12.23 -1.16 9.44
CA SER A 155 13.28 -1.84 10.21
C SER A 155 13.41 -1.37 11.67
N TRP A 156 12.96 -0.16 11.99
CA TRP A 156 12.92 0.36 13.36
C TRP A 156 11.94 -0.39 14.27
N TYR A 157 11.00 -1.18 13.72
CA TYR A 157 10.15 -2.06 14.52
C TYR A 157 10.93 -3.19 15.21
N SER A 158 12.16 -3.50 14.79
CA SER A 158 13.02 -4.48 15.47
C SER A 158 13.21 -4.18 16.97
N ALA A 159 13.23 -2.89 17.35
CA ALA A 159 13.34 -2.46 18.75
C ALA A 159 11.99 -2.41 19.48
N LYS A 160 10.87 -2.60 18.77
CA LYS A 160 9.49 -2.44 19.27
C LYS A 160 8.61 -3.68 19.02
N LEU A 161 9.21 -4.85 18.79
CA LEU A 161 8.46 -6.07 18.48
C LEU A 161 7.43 -6.43 19.56
N THR A 162 7.72 -6.14 20.84
CA THR A 162 6.79 -6.39 21.96
C THR A 162 5.57 -5.45 21.97
N GLN A 163 5.55 -4.44 21.12
CA GLN A 163 4.44 -3.49 20.95
C GLN A 163 3.57 -3.82 19.74
N MET A 164 3.79 -4.96 19.07
CA MET A 164 3.01 -5.42 17.94
C MET A 164 2.06 -6.53 18.36
N SER A 165 0.84 -6.51 17.84
CA SER A 165 -0.14 -7.58 18.11
C SER A 165 0.26 -8.89 17.40
N LEU A 166 1.11 -8.81 16.38
CA LEU A 166 1.71 -9.96 15.70
C LEU A 166 3.21 -9.74 15.41
N PRO A 167 4.12 -9.99 16.37
CA PRO A 167 5.55 -9.72 16.20
C PRO A 167 6.23 -10.53 15.08
N SER A 168 5.68 -11.69 14.72
CA SER A 168 6.25 -12.55 13.66
C SER A 168 6.25 -11.89 12.29
N VAL A 169 5.36 -10.92 12.06
CA VAL A 169 5.23 -10.23 10.76
C VAL A 169 6.51 -9.50 10.35
N PHE A 170 7.33 -9.08 11.33
CA PHE A 170 8.62 -8.43 11.08
C PHE A 170 9.61 -9.33 10.33
N PHE A 171 9.47 -10.65 10.46
CA PHE A 171 10.36 -11.62 9.82
C PHE A 171 9.83 -12.14 8.49
N GLU A 172 8.67 -11.65 8.05
CA GLU A 172 8.12 -12.01 6.74
C GLU A 172 8.98 -11.39 5.62
N PRO A 173 9.14 -12.08 4.49
CA PRO A 173 9.82 -11.50 3.34
C PRO A 173 9.12 -10.22 2.90
N HIS A 174 9.88 -9.18 2.60
CA HIS A 174 9.30 -7.95 2.04
C HIS A 174 8.83 -8.23 0.61
N PHE A 175 7.68 -7.67 0.24
CA PHE A 175 7.13 -7.82 -1.09
C PHE A 175 7.99 -7.06 -2.10
N ARG A 176 8.29 -7.75 -3.20
CA ARG A 176 8.83 -7.16 -4.41
C ARG A 176 7.77 -7.21 -5.48
N GLY A 177 7.45 -6.07 -6.08
CA GLY A 177 6.40 -5.99 -7.09
C GLY A 177 5.79 -4.62 -7.20
N SER A 178 4.77 -4.50 -8.05
CA SER A 178 4.03 -3.25 -8.25
C SER A 178 2.76 -3.24 -7.42
N ILE A 179 2.42 -2.08 -6.84
CA ILE A 179 1.15 -1.83 -6.15
C ILE A 179 0.51 -0.58 -6.75
N ARG A 180 -0.83 -0.56 -6.81
CA ARG A 180 -1.62 0.63 -7.15
C ARG A 180 -3.02 0.57 -6.52
N ASN A 181 -3.80 1.64 -6.70
CA ASN A 181 -5.22 1.67 -6.33
C ASN A 181 -5.50 1.34 -4.86
N VAL A 182 -4.65 1.81 -3.93
CA VAL A 182 -4.92 1.65 -2.49
C VAL A 182 -6.14 2.49 -2.12
N VAL A 183 -7.22 1.82 -1.73
CA VAL A 183 -8.53 2.43 -1.45
C VAL A 183 -9.07 1.93 -0.12
N TYR A 184 -9.55 2.86 0.70
CA TYR A 184 -10.38 2.57 1.85
C TYR A 184 -11.83 2.92 1.49
N ALA A 185 -12.73 1.96 1.64
CA ALA A 185 -14.15 2.16 1.43
C ALA A 185 -14.91 1.99 2.74
N SER A 186 -15.84 2.91 3.01
CA SER A 186 -16.74 2.83 4.17
C SER A 186 -18.17 2.52 3.78
N GLU A 187 -18.97 2.01 4.72
CA GLU A 187 -20.42 1.78 4.55
C GLU A 187 -21.16 3.02 4.02
N GLU A 188 -20.71 4.22 4.39
CA GLU A 188 -21.26 5.50 3.94
C GLU A 188 -20.98 5.80 2.44
N GLY A 189 -20.35 4.87 1.71
CA GLY A 189 -20.10 4.94 0.28
C GLY A 189 -18.90 5.79 -0.11
N SER A 190 -18.07 6.20 0.86
CA SER A 190 -16.87 6.96 0.59
C SER A 190 -15.75 6.02 0.12
N HIS A 191 -15.38 6.07 -1.16
CA HIS A 191 -14.22 5.37 -1.70
C HIS A 191 -13.05 6.34 -1.78
N GLN A 192 -12.13 6.24 -0.82
CA GLN A 192 -11.02 7.18 -0.70
C GLN A 192 -9.72 6.50 -1.14
N HIS A 193 -9.17 7.00 -2.25
CA HIS A 193 -7.79 6.69 -2.62
C HIS A 193 -6.83 7.23 -1.55
N GLN A 194 -5.84 6.41 -1.19
CA GLN A 194 -4.89 6.75 -0.14
C GLN A 194 -3.56 7.23 -0.74
N ASP A 195 -3.06 8.32 -0.19
CA ASP A 195 -1.71 8.80 -0.46
C ASP A 195 -0.70 8.16 0.50
N MET A 196 0.47 7.79 -0.03
CA MET A 196 1.60 7.37 0.80
C MET A 196 2.06 8.53 1.67
N ILE A 197 2.22 8.29 2.96
CA ILE A 197 2.70 9.30 3.93
C ILE A 197 4.18 9.13 4.25
N GLU A 198 4.72 7.92 4.10
CA GLU A 198 6.14 7.60 4.27
C GLU A 198 6.45 6.35 3.44
N PHE A 199 7.67 6.24 2.93
CA PHE A 199 8.10 5.06 2.18
C PHE A 199 9.62 4.93 2.17
N LYS A 200 10.09 3.71 1.93
CA LYS A 200 11.50 3.42 1.66
C LYS A 200 11.58 2.25 0.69
N GLY A 201 12.62 2.20 -0.15
CA GLY A 201 12.82 1.14 -1.14
C GLY A 201 11.67 1.02 -2.15
N ILE A 202 11.17 2.15 -2.67
CA ILE A 202 10.15 2.24 -3.71
C ILE A 202 10.74 2.91 -4.95
N ARG A 203 10.58 2.27 -6.11
CA ARG A 203 10.83 2.86 -7.42
C ARG A 203 9.51 3.39 -8.00
N SER A 204 9.50 4.63 -8.46
CA SER A 204 8.46 5.10 -9.38
C SER A 204 9.09 5.97 -10.46
N ASN A 205 8.51 5.94 -11.67
CA ASN A 205 8.99 6.74 -12.80
C ASN A 205 8.92 8.26 -12.56
N ASP A 206 8.25 8.72 -11.50
CA ASP A 206 8.11 10.14 -11.14
C ASP A 206 8.78 10.51 -9.80
N LEU A 207 9.37 9.55 -9.08
CA LEU A 207 10.08 9.79 -7.83
C LEU A 207 11.57 9.89 -8.10
N ASP A 208 12.00 11.10 -8.43
CA ASP A 208 13.40 11.50 -8.40
C ASP A 208 13.79 11.69 -6.92
N ALA A 209 14.49 10.70 -6.34
CA ALA A 209 14.88 10.68 -4.92
C ALA A 209 15.63 11.96 -4.52
N CYS A 210 16.50 12.47 -5.39
CA CYS A 210 17.23 13.72 -5.21
C CYS A 210 16.34 14.97 -5.20
N LYS A 211 15.24 14.99 -5.98
CA LYS A 211 14.27 16.09 -5.89
C LYS A 211 13.41 16.04 -4.65
N HIS A 212 13.14 14.84 -4.15
CA HIS A 212 12.33 14.66 -2.95
C HIS A 212 13.11 15.05 -1.69
N HIS A 213 14.35 14.55 -1.56
CA HIS A 213 15.25 14.90 -0.46
C HIS A 213 16.69 14.57 -0.86
N ASP A 214 17.48 15.59 -1.16
CA ASP A 214 18.90 15.47 -1.44
C ASP A 214 19.70 15.30 -0.13
N PRO A 215 20.30 14.13 0.14
CA PRO A 215 21.07 13.90 1.36
C PRO A 215 22.53 14.37 1.24
N CYS A 216 22.99 14.80 0.06
CA CYS A 216 24.39 15.07 -0.22
C CYS A 216 24.86 16.39 0.39
N GLN A 217 25.99 16.34 1.09
CA GLN A 217 26.61 17.49 1.73
C GLN A 217 27.75 18.04 0.87
N HIS A 218 28.23 19.24 1.23
CA HIS A 218 29.40 19.90 0.64
C HIS A 218 29.42 20.00 -0.90
N GLY A 219 28.25 20.02 -1.54
CA GLY A 219 28.14 20.11 -3.00
C GLY A 219 28.42 18.80 -3.75
N GLY A 220 28.31 17.65 -3.08
CA GLY A 220 28.27 16.34 -3.73
C GLY A 220 27.10 16.23 -4.72
N GLU A 221 27.33 15.56 -5.85
CA GLU A 221 26.30 15.36 -6.86
C GLU A 221 25.34 14.26 -6.40
N CYS A 222 24.07 14.62 -6.19
CA CYS A 222 23.04 13.66 -5.89
C CYS A 222 22.63 12.89 -7.15
N ILE A 223 22.68 11.57 -7.05
CA ILE A 223 22.29 10.65 -8.10
C ILE A 223 21.11 9.83 -7.59
N SER A 224 19.97 9.97 -8.25
CA SER A 224 18.81 9.13 -8.00
C SER A 224 19.07 7.72 -8.50
N THR A 225 19.09 6.76 -7.59
CA THR A 225 19.24 5.34 -7.91
C THR A 225 18.03 4.55 -7.47
N ASP A 226 17.99 3.31 -7.93
CA ASP A 226 17.09 2.27 -7.47
C ASP A 226 17.04 2.14 -5.92
N SER A 227 18.18 2.29 -5.24
CA SER A 227 18.30 2.21 -3.77
C SER A 227 17.99 3.51 -3.00
N GLY A 228 17.51 4.55 -3.69
CA GLY A 228 17.35 5.91 -3.17
C GLY A 228 18.42 6.87 -3.69
N ALA A 229 18.50 8.06 -3.10
CA ALA A 229 19.54 9.03 -3.44
C ALA A 229 20.91 8.56 -2.94
N ILE A 230 21.90 8.51 -3.83
CA ILE A 230 23.32 8.33 -3.49
C ILE A 230 24.10 9.59 -3.84
N CYS A 231 25.28 9.76 -3.26
CA CYS A 231 26.12 10.93 -3.50
C CYS A 231 27.40 10.58 -4.23
N ASN A 232 27.71 11.33 -5.27
CA ASN A 232 28.99 11.33 -5.96
C ASN A 232 29.83 12.50 -5.44
N CYS A 233 30.85 12.20 -4.64
CA CYS A 233 31.68 13.20 -3.95
C CYS A 233 32.91 13.66 -4.75
N ASN A 234 33.06 13.24 -6.01
CA ASN A 234 34.23 13.53 -6.85
C ASN A 234 34.45 15.03 -7.16
N THR A 235 33.55 15.91 -6.73
CA THR A 235 33.63 17.36 -6.92
C THR A 235 34.37 18.10 -5.79
N GLY A 236 34.86 17.42 -4.75
CA GLY A 236 35.62 18.05 -3.65
C GLY A 236 36.60 17.10 -2.93
N ASP A 237 37.23 17.60 -1.86
CA ASP A 237 38.10 16.82 -0.93
C ASP A 237 37.28 15.98 0.07
N TYR A 238 35.98 15.83 -0.16
CA TYR A 238 35.04 15.19 0.76
C TYR A 238 34.75 13.74 0.37
N ASP A 239 34.57 12.88 1.37
CA ASP A 239 34.29 11.45 1.24
C ASP A 239 33.12 11.06 2.17
N GLY A 240 32.75 9.78 2.19
CA GLY A 240 31.61 9.27 2.93
C GLY A 240 30.37 9.09 2.06
N ASN A 241 29.35 8.44 2.63
CA ASN A 241 28.18 8.01 1.87
C ASN A 241 27.32 9.20 1.39
N PHE A 242 27.44 10.34 2.06
CA PHE A 242 26.72 11.58 1.80
C PHE A 242 27.66 12.78 1.67
N CYS A 243 28.95 12.54 1.36
CA CYS A 243 30.01 13.55 1.27
C CYS A 243 30.19 14.37 2.56
N GLU A 244 29.99 13.71 3.71
CA GLU A 244 30.01 14.34 5.03
C GLU A 244 31.40 14.41 5.68
N LYS A 245 32.42 13.76 5.12
CA LYS A 245 33.76 13.63 5.70
C LYS A 245 34.80 14.39 4.92
#